data_AF-A0A9P6G3T2-F1
#
_entry.id   AF-A0A9P6G3T2-F1
#
_cell.length_a   1.000
_cell.length_b   1.000
_cell.length_c   1.000
_cell.angle_alpha   90.00
_cell.angle_beta   90.00
_cell.angle_gamma   90.00
#
_symmetry.space_group_name_H-M   'P 1'
#
loop_
_entity.id
_entity.type
_entity.pdbx_description
1 polymer ?
#
loop_
_entity_poly.entity_id
_entity_poly.type
_entity_poly.pdbx_seq_one_letter_code
_entity_poly.pdbx_strand_id
1 'polypeptide(L)'
;MQGPDPSISSSKVKNPAQLVSKAAGVKKNVLREENREQSLDILFRFLRKFSEAIPSFQWCHFLNSLVQKTYGAPSDQILVRVWNSLAVSISDCPEAIIALSQRITIILEQQGVLTESMLEEALEASDEALDDLRLSRLSPLLILKTIPAQGFVRVFRSLESESGPLDVKAVPSQLSKVLETRTDNELEFSLVRKLALAIKHGIYPDSSLETIYGQLKKCFPTKADNDTVGSPTSIELEEGRAWLFAFYNWVLNWSIQSNSQEQNENDIQWIYRIVSEVFFKIITLTSSSASEGDNENGLYKMQLGVLDVLSKLIIATTPFYTRRPTGPFWSKLKKLSRDVVPDSNNATIEELVEDEGDEMQAESLSIPKSAEDLLLALLADVLGGATAPISHNDSCDSNISRAICFANVLIMAMQSLAPMKQQSHAGGKHPASPGAMVSMAQEDKDTDYPPSAQWIPCALMDLITPALGSALTTYLQENAEEALEATGNTDPTLSLVQACIQVLYTGTSVASAVERRTTSRNTNLWLIETAVVGLENRSFTIAVSALKLLAAIAASKSLTADMLTEHRLIAIRRGLTRLHQSKELKTGNGMAPEISVLVDKMWELVG
;
A
#
# COMPACT_ATOMS: atom_id res chain seq x y z
N MET A 1 45.38 -2.72 -37.31
CA MET A 1 44.43 -2.48 -36.20
C MET A 1 43.25 -1.70 -36.75
N GLN A 2 42.16 -2.38 -37.08
CA GLN A 2 40.89 -1.74 -37.47
C GLN A 2 39.99 -1.77 -36.23
N GLY A 3 39.49 -0.60 -35.82
CA GLY A 3 38.56 -0.46 -34.69
C GLY A 3 37.18 -1.03 -35.02
N PRO A 4 36.34 -1.34 -34.00
CA PRO A 4 35.02 -1.90 -34.22
C PRO A 4 34.03 -0.83 -34.72
N ASP A 5 33.25 -1.20 -35.74
CA ASP A 5 32.17 -0.38 -36.32
C ASP A 5 31.06 -0.09 -35.29
N PRO A 6 30.66 1.19 -35.09
CA PRO A 6 29.55 1.55 -34.23
C PRO A 6 28.28 1.77 -35.05
N SER A 7 27.54 0.70 -35.40
CA SER A 7 26.16 0.87 -35.86
C SER A 7 25.30 -0.40 -35.72
N ILE A 8 24.86 -0.70 -34.50
CA ILE A 8 23.60 -1.44 -34.28
C ILE A 8 22.70 -0.53 -33.45
N SER A 9 22.05 0.41 -34.14
CA SER A 9 21.01 1.26 -33.53
C SER A 9 19.82 0.41 -33.11
N SER A 10 19.39 0.52 -31.86
CA SER A 10 18.26 -0.18 -31.26
C SER A 10 16.91 0.28 -31.85
N SER A 11 16.55 -0.20 -33.04
CA SER A 11 15.23 0.06 -33.61
C SER A 11 14.15 -0.78 -32.89
N LYS A 12 13.14 -0.11 -32.32
CA LYS A 12 11.95 -0.72 -31.68
C LYS A 12 11.27 -1.67 -32.67
N VAL A 13 11.15 -2.95 -32.30
CA VAL A 13 10.46 -3.97 -33.10
C VAL A 13 8.96 -3.77 -32.96
N LYS A 14 8.24 -3.58 -34.08
CA LYS A 14 6.81 -3.24 -34.07
C LYS A 14 5.89 -4.43 -34.37
N ASN A 15 6.41 -5.53 -34.91
CA ASN A 15 5.62 -6.74 -35.16
C ASN A 15 6.45 -8.04 -35.08
N PRO A 16 5.80 -9.22 -34.99
CA PRO A 16 6.49 -10.51 -34.88
C PRO A 16 7.39 -10.86 -36.08
N ALA A 17 7.00 -10.45 -37.30
CA ALA A 17 7.75 -10.71 -38.53
C ALA A 17 9.11 -9.98 -38.57
N GLN A 18 9.18 -8.76 -38.04
CA GLN A 18 10.43 -7.99 -37.90
C GLN A 18 11.41 -8.61 -36.89
N LEU A 19 10.88 -9.42 -35.98
CA LEU A 19 11.65 -10.10 -34.95
C LEU A 19 12.29 -11.36 -35.51
N VAL A 20 11.53 -12.12 -36.32
CA VAL A 20 12.04 -13.28 -37.08
C VAL A 20 13.12 -12.86 -38.08
N SER A 21 12.94 -11.74 -38.79
CA SER A 21 13.96 -11.24 -39.72
C SER A 21 15.23 -10.75 -39.02
N LYS A 22 15.11 -10.13 -37.83
CA LYS A 22 16.28 -9.78 -37.00
C LYS A 22 16.99 -11.01 -36.45
N ALA A 23 16.26 -12.02 -35.99
CA ALA A 23 16.84 -13.28 -35.51
C ALA A 23 17.55 -14.06 -36.63
N ALA A 24 16.96 -14.07 -37.84
CA ALA A 24 17.58 -14.69 -39.02
C ALA A 24 18.81 -13.90 -39.53
N GLY A 25 18.93 -12.61 -39.21
CA GLY A 25 20.07 -11.76 -39.57
C GLY A 25 21.30 -11.92 -38.68
N VAL A 26 21.22 -12.67 -37.56
CA VAL A 26 22.37 -12.96 -36.69
C VAL A 26 23.23 -14.03 -37.38
N LYS A 27 24.17 -13.57 -38.23
CA LYS A 27 25.15 -14.45 -38.89
C LYS A 27 25.89 -15.30 -37.86
N LYS A 28 26.05 -16.60 -38.16
CA LYS A 28 27.01 -17.53 -37.54
C LYS A 28 28.40 -16.88 -37.54
N ASN A 29 28.79 -16.19 -36.47
CA ASN A 29 30.16 -16.01 -36.01
C ASN A 29 30.18 -15.24 -34.69
N VAL A 30 30.91 -15.80 -33.71
CA VAL A 30 31.19 -15.29 -32.36
C VAL A 30 30.06 -15.44 -31.33
N LEU A 31 29.91 -16.66 -30.81
CA LEU A 31 29.25 -16.95 -29.54
C LEU A 31 30.14 -16.48 -28.37
N ARG A 32 30.00 -15.21 -27.98
CA ARG A 32 30.27 -14.80 -26.58
C ARG A 32 28.99 -15.03 -25.78
N GLU A 33 29.10 -15.36 -24.49
CA GLU A 33 27.95 -15.58 -23.60
C GLU A 33 26.97 -14.39 -23.59
N GLU A 34 27.48 -13.16 -23.75
CA GLU A 34 26.67 -11.93 -23.92
C GLU A 34 25.72 -11.98 -25.13
N ASN A 35 26.10 -12.62 -26.24
CA ASN A 35 25.24 -12.78 -27.42
C ASN A 35 24.14 -13.84 -27.19
N ARG A 36 24.39 -14.82 -26.32
CA ARG A 36 23.42 -15.88 -25.99
C ARG A 36 22.30 -15.32 -25.11
N GLU A 37 22.63 -14.52 -24.10
CA GLU A 37 21.63 -13.86 -23.26
C GLU A 37 20.78 -12.87 -24.06
N GLN A 38 21.40 -12.10 -24.97
CA GLN A 38 20.65 -11.20 -25.87
C GLN A 38 19.69 -11.97 -26.79
N SER A 39 20.12 -13.13 -27.31
CA SER A 39 19.27 -13.97 -28.18
C SER A 39 18.09 -14.58 -27.41
N LEU A 40 18.30 -15.01 -26.16
CA LEU A 40 17.23 -15.48 -25.29
C LEU A 40 16.26 -14.36 -24.92
N ASP A 41 16.76 -13.16 -24.61
CA ASP A 41 15.92 -11.97 -24.36
C ASP A 41 15.01 -11.65 -25.55
N ILE A 42 15.53 -11.78 -26.77
CA ILE A 42 14.75 -11.59 -28.01
C ILE A 42 13.67 -12.67 -28.12
N LEU A 43 14.00 -13.93 -27.83
CA LEU A 43 13.04 -15.05 -27.85
C LEU A 43 11.92 -14.88 -26.83
N PHE A 44 12.23 -14.46 -25.59
CA PHE A 44 11.20 -14.23 -24.56
C PHE A 44 10.29 -13.06 -24.90
N ARG A 45 10.82 -11.99 -25.51
CA ARG A 45 9.99 -10.89 -26.03
C ARG A 45 9.06 -11.36 -27.15
N PHE A 46 9.58 -12.20 -28.05
CA PHE A 46 8.77 -12.81 -29.10
C PHE A 46 7.68 -13.69 -28.50
N LEU A 47 8.03 -14.56 -27.55
CA LEU A 47 7.10 -15.45 -26.86
C LEU A 47 5.96 -14.67 -26.19
N ARG A 48 6.28 -13.59 -25.48
CA ARG A 48 5.28 -12.70 -24.87
C ARG A 48 4.34 -12.08 -25.92
N LYS A 49 4.87 -11.65 -27.08
CA LYS A 49 4.03 -11.12 -28.16
C LYS A 49 3.23 -12.18 -28.88
N PHE A 50 3.76 -13.38 -28.98
CA PHE A 50 3.08 -14.51 -29.57
C PHE A 50 1.93 -14.98 -28.69
N SER A 51 2.09 -14.98 -27.36
CA SER A 51 1.05 -15.39 -26.43
C SER A 51 -0.19 -14.49 -26.44
N GLU A 52 -0.02 -13.20 -26.75
CA GLU A 52 -1.13 -12.27 -26.98
C GLU A 52 -2.01 -12.67 -28.19
N ALA A 53 -1.50 -13.53 -29.09
CA ALA A 53 -2.18 -13.95 -30.32
C ALA A 53 -2.62 -15.43 -30.31
N ILE A 54 -2.37 -16.18 -29.23
CA ILE A 54 -2.76 -17.59 -29.13
C ILE A 54 -4.29 -17.66 -29.00
N PRO A 55 -4.99 -18.39 -29.91
CA PRO A 55 -6.43 -18.63 -29.77
C PRO A 55 -6.76 -19.37 -28.47
N SER A 56 -7.88 -19.00 -27.83
CA SER A 56 -8.30 -19.54 -26.52
C SER A 56 -8.24 -21.07 -26.44
N PHE A 57 -8.77 -21.77 -27.45
CA PHE A 57 -8.80 -23.24 -27.50
C PHE A 57 -7.41 -23.91 -27.58
N GLN A 58 -6.36 -23.21 -28.03
CA GLN A 58 -5.02 -23.78 -28.15
C GLN A 58 -4.26 -23.79 -26.82
N TRP A 59 -4.67 -22.98 -25.85
CA TRP A 59 -4.01 -22.91 -24.54
C TRP A 59 -4.00 -24.24 -23.83
N CYS A 60 -5.07 -25.03 -23.90
CA CYS A 60 -5.14 -26.33 -23.23
C CYS A 60 -3.98 -27.26 -23.66
N HIS A 61 -3.75 -27.43 -24.96
CA HIS A 61 -2.68 -28.29 -25.46
C HIS A 61 -1.29 -27.76 -25.12
N PHE A 62 -1.11 -26.44 -25.25
CA PHE A 62 0.16 -25.79 -24.97
C PHE A 62 0.53 -25.88 -23.48
N LEU A 63 -0.41 -25.55 -22.59
CA LEU A 63 -0.22 -25.58 -21.14
C LEU A 63 -0.01 -26.99 -20.63
N ASN A 64 -0.75 -27.98 -21.14
CA ASN A 64 -0.54 -29.39 -20.75
C ASN A 64 0.91 -29.83 -20.98
N SER A 65 1.46 -29.49 -22.14
CA SER A 65 2.84 -29.81 -22.50
C SER A 65 3.85 -29.04 -21.65
N LEU A 66 3.61 -27.75 -21.45
CA LEU A 66 4.50 -26.88 -20.68
C LEU A 66 4.53 -27.25 -19.19
N VAL A 67 3.37 -27.53 -18.59
CA VAL A 67 3.26 -27.98 -17.20
C VAL A 67 4.01 -29.30 -17.01
N GLN A 68 3.79 -30.28 -17.89
CA GLN A 68 4.47 -31.57 -17.79
C GLN A 68 5.99 -31.44 -17.94
N LYS A 69 6.45 -30.58 -18.85
CA LYS A 69 7.89 -30.31 -19.02
C LYS A 69 8.49 -29.62 -17.79
N THR A 70 7.77 -28.66 -17.22
CA THR A 70 8.21 -27.94 -16.01
C THR A 70 8.24 -28.86 -14.80
N TYR A 71 7.22 -29.71 -14.66
CA TYR A 71 7.14 -30.71 -13.60
C TYR A 71 8.31 -31.71 -13.64
N GLY A 72 8.71 -32.15 -14.84
CA GLY A 72 9.87 -33.04 -15.02
C GLY A 72 11.24 -32.34 -14.90
N ALA A 73 11.29 -31.01 -14.83
CA ALA A 73 12.53 -30.24 -14.73
C ALA A 73 12.32 -28.94 -13.91
N PRO A 74 11.98 -29.04 -12.62
CA PRO A 74 11.57 -27.90 -11.81
C PRO A 74 12.70 -26.87 -11.55
N SER A 75 13.96 -27.28 -11.74
CA SER A 75 15.15 -26.43 -11.61
C SER A 75 15.52 -25.68 -12.90
N ASP A 76 14.80 -25.89 -14.02
CA ASP A 76 15.10 -25.24 -15.31
C ASP A 76 14.70 -23.76 -15.31
N GLN A 77 15.70 -22.88 -15.22
CA GLN A 77 15.52 -21.43 -15.24
C GLN A 77 14.91 -20.90 -16.55
N ILE A 78 15.08 -21.60 -17.68
CA ILE A 78 14.46 -21.22 -18.94
C ILE A 78 12.95 -21.38 -18.84
N LEU A 79 12.46 -22.48 -18.25
CA LEU A 79 11.02 -22.70 -18.05
C LEU A 79 10.42 -21.67 -17.11
N VAL A 80 11.12 -21.29 -16.04
CA VAL A 80 10.70 -20.18 -15.16
C VAL A 80 10.54 -18.87 -15.94
N ARG A 81 11.49 -18.55 -16.83
CA ARG A 81 11.41 -17.36 -17.70
C ARG A 81 10.28 -17.47 -18.75
N VAL A 82 9.98 -18.68 -19.24
CA VAL A 82 8.83 -18.94 -20.12
C VAL A 82 7.54 -18.61 -19.38
N TRP A 83 7.32 -19.16 -18.19
CA TRP A 83 6.14 -18.88 -17.37
C TRP A 83 5.97 -17.38 -17.11
N ASN A 84 7.03 -16.69 -16.65
CA ASN A 84 7.00 -15.25 -16.43
C ASN A 84 6.72 -14.43 -17.70
N SER A 85 7.06 -14.96 -18.89
CA SER A 85 6.77 -14.28 -20.16
C SER A 85 5.32 -14.45 -20.59
N LEU A 86 4.69 -15.56 -20.21
CA LEU A 86 3.32 -15.94 -20.58
C LEU A 86 2.28 -15.53 -19.52
N ALA A 87 2.73 -15.26 -18.29
CA ALA A 87 1.89 -15.08 -17.11
C ALA A 87 0.71 -14.12 -17.33
N VAL A 88 0.96 -12.96 -17.94
CA VAL A 88 -0.09 -11.95 -18.23
C VAL A 88 -1.10 -12.49 -19.25
N SER A 89 -0.64 -13.05 -20.37
CA SER A 89 -1.54 -13.61 -21.40
C SER A 89 -2.37 -14.78 -20.90
N ILE A 90 -1.82 -15.61 -20.00
CA ILE A 90 -2.58 -16.67 -19.33
C ILE A 90 -3.63 -16.07 -18.39
N SER A 91 -3.24 -15.06 -17.60
CA SER A 91 -4.15 -14.34 -16.68
C SER A 91 -5.35 -13.73 -17.41
N ASP A 92 -5.12 -13.23 -18.62
CA ASP A 92 -6.12 -12.56 -19.45
C ASP A 92 -7.07 -13.51 -20.20
N CYS A 93 -6.77 -14.82 -20.26
CA CYS A 93 -7.58 -15.80 -20.97
C CYS A 93 -8.26 -16.78 -19.98
N PRO A 94 -9.60 -16.75 -19.84
CA PRO A 94 -10.33 -17.65 -18.95
C PRO A 94 -10.07 -19.13 -19.22
N GLU A 95 -10.07 -19.56 -20.49
CA GLU A 95 -9.81 -20.95 -20.87
C GLU A 95 -8.41 -21.41 -20.49
N ALA A 96 -7.42 -20.51 -20.56
CA ALA A 96 -6.05 -20.79 -20.14
C ALA A 96 -5.95 -21.02 -18.63
N ILE A 97 -6.64 -20.18 -17.83
CA ILE A 97 -6.72 -20.34 -16.37
C ILE A 97 -7.40 -21.66 -15.99
N ILE A 98 -8.52 -21.99 -16.63
CA ILE A 98 -9.26 -23.23 -16.38
C ILE A 98 -8.38 -24.45 -16.71
N ALA A 99 -7.77 -24.45 -17.91
CA ALA A 99 -6.92 -25.56 -18.34
C ALA A 99 -5.68 -25.73 -17.45
N LEU A 100 -5.04 -24.62 -17.06
CA LEU A 100 -3.91 -24.66 -16.13
C LEU A 100 -4.33 -25.24 -14.78
N SER A 101 -5.42 -24.73 -14.21
CA SER A 101 -5.93 -25.14 -12.90
C SER A 101 -6.29 -26.62 -12.89
N GLN A 102 -7.02 -27.11 -13.90
CA GLN A 102 -7.34 -28.53 -14.06
C GLN A 102 -6.08 -29.39 -14.12
N ARG A 103 -5.09 -28.99 -14.94
CA ARG A 103 -3.86 -29.77 -15.10
C ARG A 103 -3.06 -29.83 -13.81
N ILE A 104 -2.96 -28.72 -13.08
CA ILE A 104 -2.26 -28.65 -11.80
C ILE A 104 -3.00 -29.45 -10.72
N THR A 105 -4.32 -29.36 -10.64
CA THR A 105 -5.14 -30.17 -9.72
C THR A 105 -4.88 -31.66 -9.93
N ILE A 106 -4.91 -32.15 -11.17
CA ILE A 106 -4.63 -33.55 -11.49
C ILE A 106 -3.24 -33.96 -10.97
N ILE A 107 -2.22 -33.13 -11.13
CA ILE A 107 -0.87 -33.42 -10.64
C ILE A 107 -0.85 -33.48 -9.11
N LEU A 108 -1.47 -32.51 -8.43
CA LEU A 108 -1.52 -32.47 -6.97
C LEU A 108 -2.28 -33.68 -6.38
N GLU A 109 -3.37 -34.12 -7.03
CA GLU A 109 -4.09 -35.33 -6.65
C GLU A 109 -3.23 -36.59 -6.82
N GLN A 110 -2.55 -36.72 -7.96
CA GLN A 110 -1.65 -37.85 -8.24
C GLN A 110 -0.50 -37.96 -7.24
N GLN A 111 -0.04 -36.84 -6.71
CA GLN A 111 1.03 -36.81 -5.70
C GLN A 111 0.59 -37.31 -4.31
N GLY A 112 -0.70 -37.41 -4.02
CA GLY A 112 -1.22 -37.87 -2.73
C GLY A 112 -0.78 -37.01 -1.54
N VAL A 113 -1.19 -37.39 -0.32
CA VAL A 113 -0.73 -36.77 0.93
C VAL A 113 0.67 -37.29 1.26
N LEU A 114 1.57 -36.42 1.71
CA LEU A 114 2.90 -36.84 2.12
C LEU A 114 2.80 -37.65 3.41
N THR A 115 3.33 -38.87 3.40
CA THR A 115 3.33 -39.80 4.55
C THR A 115 4.74 -40.02 5.08
N GLU A 116 4.85 -40.53 6.31
CA GLU A 116 6.15 -40.89 6.91
C GLU A 116 6.90 -41.92 6.06
N SER A 117 6.20 -42.95 5.55
CA SER A 117 6.78 -43.97 4.67
C SER A 117 7.41 -43.37 3.41
N MET A 118 6.81 -42.34 2.79
CA MET A 118 7.43 -41.67 1.62
C MET A 118 8.71 -40.91 2.00
N LEU A 119 8.75 -40.32 3.19
CA LEU A 119 9.93 -39.62 3.70
C LEU A 119 11.04 -40.61 4.05
N GLU A 120 10.70 -41.72 4.70
CA GLU A 120 11.61 -42.81 5.01
C GLU A 120 12.20 -43.42 3.74
N GLU A 121 11.36 -43.79 2.76
CA GLU A 121 11.82 -44.32 1.46
C GLU A 121 12.75 -43.35 0.73
N ALA A 122 12.46 -42.04 0.76
CA ALA A 122 13.31 -41.04 0.13
C ALA A 122 14.66 -40.90 0.88
N LEU A 123 14.65 -40.85 2.21
CA LEU A 123 15.84 -40.76 3.06
C LEU A 123 16.72 -42.02 2.95
N GLU A 124 16.12 -43.20 2.86
CA GLU A 124 16.83 -44.47 2.64
C GLU A 124 17.49 -44.53 1.26
N ALA A 125 16.87 -43.91 0.26
CA ALA A 125 17.39 -43.89 -1.11
C ALA A 125 18.59 -42.94 -1.24
N SER A 126 18.43 -41.65 -0.92
CA SER A 126 19.49 -40.63 -0.97
C SER A 126 18.98 -39.24 -0.56
N ASP A 127 19.88 -38.33 -0.20
CA ASP A 127 19.54 -36.91 -0.01
C ASP A 127 18.96 -36.30 -1.30
N GLU A 128 19.47 -36.69 -2.47
CA GLU A 128 18.92 -36.26 -3.77
C GLU A 128 17.47 -36.71 -3.98
N ALA A 129 17.10 -37.91 -3.53
CA ALA A 129 15.72 -38.40 -3.64
C ALA A 129 14.75 -37.60 -2.75
N LEU A 130 15.20 -37.18 -1.56
CA LEU A 130 14.42 -36.28 -0.70
C LEU A 130 14.24 -34.90 -1.36
N ASP A 131 15.28 -34.38 -2.00
CA ASP A 131 15.22 -33.12 -2.75
C ASP A 131 14.30 -33.20 -3.97
N ASP A 132 14.34 -34.31 -4.72
CA ASP A 132 13.44 -34.57 -5.84
C ASP A 132 11.98 -34.67 -5.38
N LEU A 133 11.73 -35.35 -4.24
CA LEU A 133 10.42 -35.39 -3.62
C LEU A 133 9.94 -33.98 -3.24
N ARG A 134 10.80 -33.17 -2.61
CA ARG A 134 10.47 -31.78 -2.26
C ARG A 134 10.19 -30.91 -3.50
N LEU A 135 11.04 -31.00 -4.52
CA LEU A 135 10.93 -30.20 -5.75
C LEU A 135 9.71 -30.59 -6.57
N SER A 136 9.41 -31.88 -6.68
CA SER A 136 8.21 -32.36 -7.38
C SER A 136 6.94 -31.82 -6.72
N ARG A 137 6.86 -31.77 -5.39
CA ARG A 137 5.73 -31.21 -4.65
C ARG A 137 5.65 -29.68 -4.74
N LEU A 138 6.79 -29.01 -4.86
CA LEU A 138 6.87 -27.55 -4.98
C LEU A 138 6.52 -27.04 -6.40
N SER A 139 6.89 -27.80 -7.44
CA SER A 139 6.79 -27.36 -8.84
C SER A 139 5.39 -26.92 -9.28
N PRO A 140 4.30 -27.64 -9.00
CA PRO A 140 2.97 -27.23 -9.43
C PRO A 140 2.54 -25.91 -8.79
N LEU A 141 2.93 -25.70 -7.53
CA LEU A 141 2.67 -24.47 -6.79
C LEU A 141 3.47 -23.28 -7.35
N LEU A 142 4.73 -23.49 -7.73
CA LEU A 142 5.54 -22.45 -8.36
C LEU A 142 4.94 -22.00 -9.69
N ILE A 143 4.42 -22.93 -10.50
CA ILE A 143 3.72 -22.61 -11.74
C ILE A 143 2.51 -21.71 -11.45
N LEU A 144 1.63 -22.11 -10.54
CA LEU A 144 0.47 -21.29 -10.14
C LEU A 144 0.89 -19.91 -9.64
N LYS A 145 1.97 -19.83 -8.85
CA LYS A 145 2.49 -18.58 -8.30
C LYS A 145 3.00 -17.61 -9.36
N THR A 146 3.43 -18.09 -10.53
CA THR A 146 3.87 -17.22 -11.63
C THR A 146 2.72 -16.44 -12.27
N ILE A 147 1.49 -16.94 -12.17
CA ILE A 147 0.32 -16.32 -12.78
C ILE A 147 -0.28 -15.28 -11.82
N PRO A 148 -0.58 -14.05 -12.29
CA PRO A 148 -1.23 -13.04 -11.46
C PRO A 148 -2.54 -13.56 -10.87
N ALA A 149 -2.68 -13.41 -9.55
CA ALA A 149 -3.84 -13.89 -8.79
C ALA A 149 -5.17 -13.36 -9.33
N GLN A 150 -5.19 -12.11 -9.81
CA GLN A 150 -6.38 -11.44 -10.36
C GLN A 150 -7.03 -12.24 -11.50
N GLY A 151 -6.23 -12.93 -12.32
CA GLY A 151 -6.74 -13.77 -13.40
C GLY A 151 -7.58 -14.93 -12.88
N PHE A 152 -7.09 -15.62 -11.83
CA PHE A 152 -7.86 -16.69 -11.19
C PHE A 152 -9.13 -16.16 -10.54
N VAL A 153 -9.03 -15.08 -9.75
CA VAL A 153 -10.17 -14.49 -9.03
C VAL A 153 -11.31 -14.16 -9.99
N ARG A 154 -10.99 -13.48 -11.09
CA ARG A 154 -11.99 -13.09 -12.11
C ARG A 154 -12.67 -14.32 -12.70
N VAL A 155 -11.90 -15.33 -13.10
CA VAL A 155 -12.42 -16.51 -13.79
C VAL A 155 -13.23 -17.38 -12.84
N PHE A 156 -12.73 -17.64 -11.63
CA PHE A 156 -13.38 -18.53 -10.67
C PHE A 156 -14.72 -17.97 -10.18
N ARG A 157 -14.83 -16.65 -9.97
CA ARG A 157 -16.13 -16.03 -9.68
C ARG A 157 -17.13 -16.16 -10.83
N SER A 158 -16.68 -15.97 -12.08
CA SER A 158 -17.54 -16.18 -13.25
C SER A 158 -18.13 -17.59 -13.23
N LEU A 159 -17.29 -18.59 -12.97
CA LEU A 159 -17.69 -20.00 -12.91
C LEU A 159 -18.64 -20.33 -11.74
N GLU A 160 -18.48 -19.67 -10.61
CA GLU A 160 -19.37 -19.82 -9.45
C GLU A 160 -20.75 -19.15 -9.69
N SER A 161 -20.78 -18.04 -10.43
CA SER A 161 -22.00 -17.28 -10.70
C SER A 161 -22.84 -17.80 -11.89
N GLU A 162 -22.20 -18.37 -12.91
CA GLU A 162 -22.87 -18.79 -14.14
C GLU A 162 -23.52 -20.18 -14.02
N SER A 163 -24.60 -20.46 -14.74
CA SER A 163 -25.19 -21.79 -14.93
C SER A 163 -24.43 -22.64 -15.98
N GLY A 164 -23.09 -22.67 -15.89
CA GLY A 164 -22.22 -23.45 -16.77
C GLY A 164 -22.26 -24.97 -16.54
N PRO A 165 -21.62 -25.75 -17.43
CA PRO A 165 -21.50 -27.21 -17.29
C PRO A 165 -20.81 -27.60 -15.97
N LEU A 166 -21.37 -28.60 -15.27
CA LEU A 166 -20.98 -29.03 -13.91
C LEU A 166 -19.47 -29.30 -13.75
N ASP A 167 -18.82 -29.86 -14.78
CA ASP A 167 -17.41 -30.26 -14.71
C ASP A 167 -16.45 -29.07 -14.62
N VAL A 168 -16.80 -27.92 -15.21
CA VAL A 168 -15.96 -26.71 -15.18
C VAL A 168 -16.16 -25.95 -13.86
N LYS A 169 -17.37 -26.01 -13.29
CA LYS A 169 -17.69 -25.43 -11.98
C LYS A 169 -16.95 -26.06 -10.82
N ALA A 170 -16.54 -27.32 -10.97
CA ALA A 170 -15.82 -28.04 -9.92
C ALA A 170 -14.34 -27.63 -9.83
N VAL A 171 -13.77 -26.98 -10.85
CA VAL A 171 -12.34 -26.66 -10.90
C VAL A 171 -11.87 -25.81 -9.70
N PRO A 172 -12.55 -24.71 -9.32
CA PRO A 172 -12.15 -23.90 -8.18
C PRO A 172 -12.23 -24.69 -6.86
N SER A 173 -13.34 -25.39 -6.61
CA SER A 173 -13.51 -26.15 -5.36
C SER A 173 -12.52 -27.32 -5.24
N GLN A 174 -12.23 -28.02 -6.34
CA GLN A 174 -11.23 -29.08 -6.37
C GLN A 174 -9.82 -28.55 -6.12
N LEU A 175 -9.41 -27.48 -6.81
CA LEU A 175 -8.10 -26.88 -6.60
C LEU A 175 -7.95 -26.35 -5.16
N SER A 176 -8.98 -25.73 -4.60
CA SER A 176 -8.98 -25.30 -3.19
C SER A 176 -8.78 -26.48 -2.23
N LYS A 177 -9.52 -27.57 -2.43
CA LYS A 177 -9.43 -28.78 -1.61
C LYS A 177 -8.04 -29.40 -1.65
N VAL A 178 -7.40 -29.51 -2.81
CA VAL A 178 -6.05 -30.10 -2.90
C VAL A 178 -4.97 -29.18 -2.34
N LEU A 179 -5.18 -27.86 -2.34
CA LEU A 179 -4.29 -26.93 -1.63
C LEU A 179 -4.46 -27.05 -0.11
N GLU A 180 -5.69 -27.25 0.37
CA GLU A 180 -5.98 -27.45 1.78
C GLU A 180 -5.35 -28.73 2.35
N THR A 181 -5.42 -29.84 1.61
CA THR A 181 -4.72 -31.07 2.05
C THR A 181 -3.20 -30.90 2.16
N ARG A 182 -2.61 -29.91 1.47
CA ARG A 182 -1.20 -29.55 1.61
C ARG A 182 -0.96 -28.66 2.82
N THR A 183 -1.81 -27.68 3.06
CA THR A 183 -1.64 -26.75 4.20
C THR A 183 -1.78 -27.45 5.54
N ASP A 184 -2.72 -28.39 5.60
CA ASP A 184 -3.15 -29.05 6.83
C ASP A 184 -2.29 -30.28 7.18
N ASN A 185 -1.47 -30.75 6.24
CA ASN A 185 -0.56 -31.85 6.48
C ASN A 185 0.68 -31.40 7.25
N GLU A 186 0.82 -31.86 8.49
CA GLU A 186 1.95 -31.53 9.38
C GLU A 186 3.29 -32.04 8.84
N LEU A 187 3.29 -33.16 8.10
CA LEU A 187 4.50 -33.75 7.51
C LEU A 187 4.95 -33.02 6.25
N GLU A 188 4.09 -32.18 5.66
CA GLU A 188 4.41 -31.47 4.42
C GLU A 188 5.56 -30.49 4.61
N PHE A 189 6.41 -30.37 3.58
CA PHE A 189 7.53 -29.45 3.62
C PHE A 189 7.06 -28.01 3.91
N SER A 190 7.70 -27.34 4.85
CA SER A 190 7.30 -25.99 5.30
C SER A 190 7.16 -24.99 4.14
N LEU A 191 8.04 -25.06 3.14
CA LEU A 191 7.96 -24.21 1.94
C LEU A 191 6.73 -24.52 1.08
N VAL A 192 6.38 -25.80 0.93
CA VAL A 192 5.19 -26.25 0.19
C VAL A 192 3.93 -25.78 0.90
N ARG A 193 3.85 -25.94 2.23
CA ARG A 193 2.74 -25.43 3.05
C ARG A 193 2.58 -23.91 2.91
N LYS A 194 3.67 -23.16 3.08
CA LYS A 194 3.68 -21.69 2.95
C LYS A 194 3.21 -21.24 1.58
N LEU A 195 3.70 -21.88 0.51
CA LEU A 195 3.34 -21.52 -0.85
C LEU A 195 1.89 -21.91 -1.19
N ALA A 196 1.44 -23.10 -0.78
CA ALA A 196 0.06 -23.54 -0.96
C ALA A 196 -0.93 -22.61 -0.26
N LEU A 197 -0.63 -22.21 0.98
CA LEU A 197 -1.42 -21.24 1.74
C LEU A 197 -1.48 -19.88 1.04
N ALA A 198 -0.32 -19.36 0.60
CA ALA A 198 -0.25 -18.08 -0.11
C ALA A 198 -1.02 -18.10 -1.44
N ILE A 199 -1.01 -19.24 -2.15
CA ILE A 199 -1.78 -19.44 -3.39
C ILE A 199 -3.28 -19.53 -3.08
N LYS A 200 -3.67 -20.32 -2.07
CA LYS A 200 -5.07 -20.46 -1.63
C LYS A 200 -5.68 -19.09 -1.33
N HIS A 201 -5.02 -18.27 -0.52
CA HIS A 201 -5.50 -16.92 -0.21
C HIS A 201 -5.45 -15.94 -1.39
N GLY A 202 -4.51 -16.12 -2.31
CA GLY A 202 -4.41 -15.27 -3.50
C GLY A 202 -5.50 -15.58 -4.53
N ILE A 203 -5.76 -16.86 -4.78
CA ILE A 203 -6.70 -17.36 -5.79
C ILE A 203 -8.14 -17.31 -5.30
N TYR A 204 -8.37 -17.64 -4.03
CA TYR A 204 -9.67 -17.61 -3.36
C TYR A 204 -9.67 -16.50 -2.30
N PRO A 205 -9.73 -15.23 -2.72
CA PRO A 205 -9.94 -14.14 -1.77
C PRO A 205 -11.35 -14.18 -1.17
N ASP A 206 -12.15 -15.20 -1.50
CA ASP A 206 -13.42 -15.56 -0.87
C ASP A 206 -13.23 -16.09 0.56
N SER A 207 -12.02 -15.98 1.12
CA SER A 207 -11.92 -15.70 2.55
C SER A 207 -12.74 -14.42 2.79
N SER A 208 -14.00 -14.60 3.15
CA SER A 208 -14.88 -13.49 3.54
C SER A 208 -14.10 -12.60 4.51
N LEU A 209 -14.34 -11.30 4.49
CA LEU A 209 -13.68 -10.41 5.44
C LEU A 209 -13.93 -10.88 6.90
N GLU A 210 -15.04 -11.57 7.14
CA GLU A 210 -15.31 -12.32 8.37
C GLU A 210 -14.28 -13.44 8.67
N THR A 211 -13.94 -14.27 7.68
CA THR A 211 -12.91 -15.30 7.82
C THR A 211 -11.54 -14.67 8.09
N ILE A 212 -11.19 -13.64 7.32
CA ILE A 212 -9.93 -12.89 7.50
C ILE A 212 -9.87 -12.30 8.90
N TYR A 213 -10.95 -11.67 9.36
CA TYR A 213 -11.08 -11.15 10.71
C TYR A 213 -10.93 -12.25 11.77
N GLY A 214 -11.65 -13.37 11.64
CA GLY A 214 -11.60 -14.47 12.61
C GLY A 214 -10.20 -15.04 12.76
N GLN A 215 -9.46 -15.18 11.66
CA GLN A 215 -8.12 -15.74 11.67
C GLN A 215 -7.08 -14.74 12.17
N LEU A 216 -7.14 -13.48 11.73
CA LEU A 216 -6.30 -12.42 12.28
C LEU A 216 -6.54 -12.23 13.79
N LYS A 217 -7.80 -12.30 14.25
CA LYS A 217 -8.13 -12.23 15.67
C LYS A 217 -7.61 -13.43 16.46
N LYS A 218 -7.57 -14.62 15.85
CA LYS A 218 -6.95 -15.81 16.44
C LYS A 218 -5.44 -15.65 16.60
N CYS A 219 -4.75 -15.09 15.59
CA CYS A 219 -3.31 -14.81 15.66
C CYS A 219 -2.99 -13.66 16.63
N PHE A 220 -3.92 -12.72 16.84
CA PHE A 220 -3.75 -11.54 17.68
C PHE A 220 -4.94 -11.37 18.65
N PRO A 221 -5.07 -12.25 19.66
CA PRO A 221 -6.21 -12.25 20.56
C PRO A 221 -6.31 -10.95 21.35
N THR A 222 -7.55 -10.49 21.54
CA THR A 222 -7.85 -9.25 22.24
C THR A 222 -7.83 -9.49 23.75
N LYS A 223 -7.06 -8.68 24.49
CA LYS A 223 -6.81 -8.72 25.96
C LYS A 223 -7.98 -9.00 26.91
N ALA A 224 -9.24 -8.97 26.46
CA ALA A 224 -10.38 -9.23 27.34
C ALA A 224 -10.44 -10.66 27.89
N ASP A 225 -9.72 -11.63 27.29
CA ASP A 225 -9.91 -13.05 27.63
C ASP A 225 -8.82 -13.71 28.48
N ASN A 226 -7.62 -13.14 28.73
CA ASN A 226 -6.66 -13.70 29.70
C ASN A 226 -5.50 -12.73 30.03
N ASP A 227 -5.22 -12.54 31.33
CA ASP A 227 -4.18 -11.67 31.93
C ASP A 227 -2.72 -12.12 31.68
N THR A 228 -2.48 -13.04 30.75
CA THR A 228 -1.14 -13.48 30.35
C THR A 228 -0.98 -13.30 28.85
N VAL A 229 -0.72 -12.06 28.45
CA VAL A 229 -0.35 -11.74 27.07
C VAL A 229 1.07 -12.28 26.82
N GLY A 230 1.14 -13.53 26.39
CA GLY A 230 2.34 -14.02 25.71
C GLY A 230 2.56 -13.19 24.45
N SER A 231 3.82 -12.83 24.17
CA SER A 231 4.20 -12.32 22.86
C SER A 231 3.78 -13.33 21.79
N PRO A 232 3.22 -12.91 20.63
CA PRO A 232 2.86 -13.84 19.58
C PRO A 232 4.09 -14.66 19.17
N THR A 233 3.90 -15.97 19.05
CA THR A 233 4.93 -16.91 18.62
C THR A 233 5.34 -16.61 17.18
N SER A 234 6.54 -17.05 16.76
CA SER A 234 6.98 -16.90 15.37
C SER A 234 5.99 -17.53 14.38
N ILE A 235 5.29 -18.60 14.76
CA ILE A 235 4.30 -19.27 13.90
C ILE A 235 3.06 -18.38 13.74
N GLU A 236 2.52 -17.83 14.84
CA GLU A 236 1.38 -16.90 14.80
C GLU A 236 1.69 -15.63 14.01
N LEU A 237 2.93 -15.12 14.09
CA LEU A 237 3.38 -13.99 13.28
C LEU A 237 3.43 -14.34 11.79
N GLU A 238 3.89 -15.54 11.42
CA GLU A 238 3.89 -15.97 10.02
C GLU A 238 2.47 -16.19 9.47
N GLU A 239 1.59 -16.82 10.23
CA GLU A 239 0.18 -16.99 9.88
C GLU A 239 -0.53 -15.63 9.78
N GLY A 240 -0.32 -14.75 10.76
CA GLY A 240 -0.84 -13.40 10.76
C GLY A 240 -0.43 -12.62 9.51
N ARG A 241 0.82 -12.74 9.07
CA ARG A 241 1.29 -12.14 7.80
C ARG A 241 0.58 -12.69 6.57
N ALA A 242 0.31 -14.00 6.53
CA ALA A 242 -0.43 -14.61 5.42
C ALA A 242 -1.85 -14.03 5.33
N TRP A 243 -2.53 -13.87 6.46
CA TRP A 243 -3.87 -13.27 6.52
C TRP A 243 -3.87 -11.77 6.27
N LEU A 244 -2.82 -11.06 6.68
CA LEU A 244 -2.63 -9.65 6.32
C LEU A 244 -2.45 -9.49 4.80
N PHE A 245 -1.72 -10.40 4.16
CA PHE A 245 -1.57 -10.42 2.70
C PHE A 245 -2.90 -10.78 2.00
N ALA A 246 -3.69 -11.68 2.60
CA ALA A 246 -5.05 -11.98 2.12
C ALA A 246 -5.93 -10.72 2.17
N PHE A 247 -5.92 -9.97 3.29
CA PHE A 247 -6.64 -8.70 3.43
C PHE A 247 -6.14 -7.65 2.44
N TYR A 248 -4.82 -7.52 2.26
CA TYR A 248 -4.23 -6.62 1.27
C TYR A 248 -4.73 -6.93 -0.15
N ASN A 249 -4.70 -8.20 -0.56
CA ASN A 249 -5.22 -8.62 -1.86
C ASN A 249 -6.72 -8.38 -1.97
N TRP A 250 -7.47 -8.57 -0.89
CA TRP A 250 -8.90 -8.24 -0.84
C TRP A 250 -9.09 -6.74 -1.11
N VAL A 251 -8.41 -5.85 -0.37
CA VAL A 251 -8.50 -4.38 -0.57
C VAL A 251 -8.13 -3.96 -1.99
N LEU A 252 -7.10 -4.55 -2.59
CA LEU A 252 -6.74 -4.28 -3.99
C LEU A 252 -7.81 -4.71 -5.00
N ASN A 253 -8.59 -5.75 -4.67
CA ASN A 253 -9.65 -6.28 -5.51
C ASN A 253 -11.06 -5.86 -5.04
N TRP A 254 -11.18 -4.93 -4.09
CA TRP A 254 -12.45 -4.54 -3.48
C TRP A 254 -13.47 -4.13 -4.56
N SER A 255 -13.06 -3.31 -5.53
CA SER A 255 -13.94 -2.89 -6.65
C SER A 255 -14.47 -4.04 -7.51
N ILE A 256 -13.79 -5.18 -7.52
CA ILE A 256 -14.18 -6.40 -8.26
C ILE A 256 -15.00 -7.33 -7.34
N GLN A 257 -14.89 -7.17 -6.02
CA GLN A 257 -15.49 -8.04 -4.99
C GLN A 257 -16.92 -7.67 -4.61
N SER A 258 -17.24 -6.39 -4.50
CA SER A 258 -18.55 -5.95 -4.05
C SER A 258 -19.52 -5.86 -5.23
N ASN A 259 -20.32 -6.90 -5.43
CA ASN A 259 -21.26 -7.01 -6.55
C ASN A 259 -22.61 -6.33 -6.27
N SER A 260 -22.89 -5.95 -5.02
CA SER A 260 -24.11 -5.25 -4.62
C SER A 260 -23.80 -4.14 -3.59
N GLN A 261 -24.72 -3.18 -3.47
CA GLN A 261 -24.61 -2.13 -2.46
C GLN A 261 -24.60 -2.72 -1.03
N GLU A 262 -25.51 -3.64 -0.73
CA GLU A 262 -25.60 -4.30 0.58
C GLU A 262 -24.32 -5.05 0.95
N GLN A 263 -23.71 -5.75 -0.02
CA GLN A 263 -22.43 -6.42 0.18
C GLN A 263 -21.33 -5.40 0.47
N ASN A 264 -21.29 -4.28 -0.26
CA ASN A 264 -20.32 -3.22 -0.01
C ASN A 264 -20.47 -2.62 1.39
N GLU A 265 -21.71 -2.39 1.86
CA GLU A 265 -21.96 -1.91 3.23
C GLU A 265 -21.44 -2.91 4.26
N ASN A 266 -21.74 -4.20 4.10
CA ASN A 266 -21.22 -5.26 4.98
C ASN A 266 -19.69 -5.34 4.94
N ASP A 267 -19.09 -5.24 3.76
CA ASP A 267 -17.64 -5.25 3.57
C ASP A 267 -16.99 -4.08 4.33
N ILE A 268 -17.58 -2.88 4.25
CA ILE A 268 -17.11 -1.70 4.99
C ILE A 268 -17.12 -1.94 6.50
N GLN A 269 -18.17 -2.56 7.03
CA GLN A 269 -18.25 -2.88 8.46
C GLN A 269 -17.14 -3.84 8.88
N TRP A 270 -16.87 -4.87 8.08
CA TRP A 270 -15.80 -5.81 8.35
C TRP A 270 -14.41 -5.18 8.24
N ILE A 271 -14.17 -4.34 7.23
CA ILE A 271 -12.93 -3.59 7.10
C ILE A 271 -12.71 -2.74 8.36
N TYR A 272 -13.73 -2.00 8.79
CA TYR A 272 -13.65 -1.19 10.00
C TYR A 272 -13.32 -2.03 11.23
N ARG A 273 -13.97 -3.19 11.42
CA ARG A 273 -13.66 -4.12 12.51
C ARG A 273 -12.23 -4.65 12.46
N ILE A 274 -11.73 -5.06 11.29
CA ILE A 274 -10.34 -5.53 11.13
C ILE A 274 -9.36 -4.42 11.52
N VAL A 275 -9.59 -3.19 11.05
CA VAL A 275 -8.69 -2.07 11.35
C VAL A 275 -8.73 -1.70 12.84
N SER A 276 -9.93 -1.46 13.37
CA SER A 276 -10.14 -1.00 14.74
C SER A 276 -9.73 -2.04 15.78
N GLU A 277 -10.07 -3.31 15.55
CA GLU A 277 -9.86 -4.37 16.55
C GLU A 277 -8.55 -5.11 16.42
N VAL A 278 -7.95 -5.17 15.21
CA VAL A 278 -6.72 -5.94 14.97
C VAL A 278 -5.54 -5.05 14.59
N PHE A 279 -5.67 -4.22 13.55
CA PHE A 279 -4.52 -3.48 13.02
C PHE A 279 -3.95 -2.48 14.02
N PHE A 280 -4.82 -1.71 14.69
CA PHE A 280 -4.34 -0.80 15.73
C PHE A 280 -3.65 -1.55 16.87
N LYS A 281 -4.08 -2.79 17.19
CA LYS A 281 -3.41 -3.59 18.22
C LYS A 281 -2.01 -3.99 17.78
N ILE A 282 -1.88 -4.53 16.57
CA ILE A 282 -0.57 -4.91 15.99
C ILE A 282 0.39 -3.72 16.01
N ILE A 283 -0.08 -2.54 15.61
CA ILE A 283 0.72 -1.30 15.62
C ILE A 283 1.16 -0.93 17.04
N THR A 284 0.29 -1.09 18.04
CA THR A 284 0.61 -0.76 19.45
C THR A 284 1.39 -1.84 20.20
N LEU A 285 1.63 -3.01 19.61
CA LEU A 285 2.45 -4.04 20.26
C LEU A 285 3.89 -3.52 20.38
N THR A 286 4.33 -3.26 21.60
CA THR A 286 5.71 -2.88 21.90
C THR A 286 6.58 -4.13 21.99
N SER A 287 7.81 -4.07 21.47
CA SER A 287 8.78 -5.18 21.54
C SER A 287 9.34 -5.44 22.93
N SER A 288 8.85 -4.74 23.96
CA SER A 288 9.36 -4.80 25.33
C SER A 288 9.23 -6.17 26.00
N SER A 289 8.54 -7.14 25.39
CA SER A 289 8.46 -8.53 25.83
C SER A 289 9.19 -9.55 24.95
N ALA A 290 9.82 -9.13 23.85
CA ALA A 290 10.51 -10.04 22.95
C ALA A 290 11.95 -10.29 23.42
N SER A 291 12.15 -11.35 24.19
CA SER A 291 13.48 -11.94 24.40
C SER A 291 14.08 -12.37 23.04
N GLU A 292 15.25 -11.83 22.72
CA GLU A 292 16.19 -12.21 21.65
C GLU A 292 15.68 -12.26 20.19
N GLY A 293 16.01 -11.20 19.45
CA GLY A 293 16.46 -11.21 18.05
C GLY A 293 15.43 -11.44 16.94
N ASP A 294 14.86 -12.65 16.86
CA ASP A 294 14.12 -13.08 15.66
C ASP A 294 12.65 -12.66 15.68
N ASN A 295 12.02 -12.67 16.87
CA ASN A 295 10.61 -12.29 17.02
C ASN A 295 10.39 -10.78 16.87
N GLU A 296 11.37 -9.94 17.25
CA GLU A 296 11.26 -8.48 17.14
C GLU A 296 11.24 -8.04 15.67
N ASN A 297 12.12 -8.60 14.83
CA ASN A 297 12.09 -8.42 13.38
C ASN A 297 10.80 -8.99 12.76
N GLY A 298 10.30 -10.09 13.35
CA GLY A 298 8.98 -10.67 13.14
C GLY A 298 7.85 -9.63 13.20
N LEU A 299 7.70 -9.03 14.37
CA LEU A 299 6.66 -8.06 14.70
C LEU A 299 6.82 -6.76 13.90
N TYR A 300 8.04 -6.24 13.78
CA TYR A 300 8.28 -4.98 13.05
C TYR A 300 7.85 -5.07 11.58
N LYS A 301 8.17 -6.18 10.88
CA LYS A 301 7.71 -6.42 9.51
C LYS A 301 6.19 -6.56 9.42
N MET A 302 5.55 -7.13 10.44
CA MET A 302 4.09 -7.21 10.51
C MET A 302 3.47 -5.80 10.65
N GLN A 303 4.01 -4.97 11.54
CA GLN A 303 3.60 -3.58 11.70
C GLN A 303 3.76 -2.77 10.41
N LEU A 304 4.91 -2.87 9.74
CA LEU A 304 5.12 -2.24 8.44
C LEU A 304 4.13 -2.74 7.39
N GLY A 305 3.84 -4.05 7.38
CA GLY A 305 2.81 -4.63 6.51
C GLY A 305 1.45 -3.98 6.77
N VAL A 306 1.04 -3.84 8.03
CA VAL A 306 -0.23 -3.21 8.41
C VAL A 306 -0.29 -1.76 7.92
N LEU A 307 0.79 -0.98 8.10
CA LEU A 307 0.86 0.40 7.61
C LEU A 307 0.72 0.47 6.08
N ASP A 308 1.36 -0.45 5.34
CA ASP A 308 1.22 -0.53 3.88
C ASP A 308 -0.23 -0.87 3.48
N VAL A 309 -0.88 -1.83 4.14
CA VAL A 309 -2.27 -2.18 3.81
C VAL A 309 -3.22 -1.03 4.10
N LEU A 310 -3.06 -0.35 5.25
CA LEU A 310 -3.84 0.86 5.56
C LEU A 310 -3.64 1.94 4.50
N SER A 311 -2.41 2.09 3.98
CA SER A 311 -2.13 3.08 2.92
C SER A 311 -2.87 2.76 1.63
N LYS A 312 -2.95 1.47 1.25
CA LYS A 312 -3.72 1.03 0.08
C LYS A 312 -5.21 1.15 0.31
N LEU A 313 -5.68 0.92 1.53
CA LEU A 313 -7.08 1.09 1.88
C LEU A 313 -7.51 2.55 1.71
N ILE A 314 -6.71 3.52 2.19
CA ILE A 314 -6.97 4.95 1.98
C ILE A 314 -7.00 5.29 0.49
N ILE A 315 -6.04 4.77 -0.30
CA ILE A 315 -6.03 4.98 -1.75
C ILE A 315 -7.27 4.40 -2.41
N ALA A 316 -7.71 3.21 -2.00
CA ALA A 316 -8.88 2.53 -2.55
C ALA A 316 -10.20 3.23 -2.19
N THR A 317 -10.30 3.85 -1.01
CA THR A 317 -11.51 4.56 -0.55
C THR A 317 -11.60 5.99 -1.07
N THR A 318 -10.48 6.67 -1.33
CA THR A 318 -10.45 8.06 -1.79
C THR A 318 -11.27 8.34 -3.08
N PRO A 319 -11.29 7.45 -4.11
CA PRO A 319 -12.17 7.53 -5.27
C PRO A 319 -13.65 7.78 -4.98
N PHE A 320 -14.17 7.21 -3.89
CA PHE A 320 -15.58 7.31 -3.53
C PHE A 320 -15.93 8.70 -2.99
N TYR A 321 -14.98 9.36 -2.33
CA TYR A 321 -15.14 10.67 -1.70
C TYR A 321 -15.35 11.83 -2.69
N THR A 322 -14.66 11.85 -3.83
CA THR A 322 -14.72 13.03 -4.72
C THR A 322 -15.91 13.09 -5.63
N ARG A 323 -16.78 12.07 -5.60
CA ARG A 323 -17.99 12.08 -6.44
C ARG A 323 -19.01 13.11 -5.96
N ARG A 324 -18.94 13.62 -4.72
CA ARG A 324 -19.90 14.61 -4.17
C ARG A 324 -19.26 15.66 -3.22
N PRO A 325 -18.57 16.68 -3.74
CA PRO A 325 -17.97 17.73 -2.90
C PRO A 325 -18.96 18.66 -2.18
N THR A 326 -20.27 18.47 -2.31
CA THR A 326 -21.32 19.30 -1.66
C THR A 326 -22.21 18.51 -0.70
N GLY A 327 -21.82 17.28 -0.33
CA GLY A 327 -22.62 16.41 0.54
C GLY A 327 -22.56 16.75 2.04
N PRO A 328 -23.47 16.15 2.85
CA PRO A 328 -23.48 16.24 4.32
C PRO A 328 -22.19 15.76 5.00
N PHE A 329 -21.32 15.09 4.23
CA PHE A 329 -19.95 14.79 4.60
C PHE A 329 -19.16 16.02 5.06
N TRP A 330 -19.18 17.12 4.30
CA TRP A 330 -18.35 18.29 4.64
C TRP A 330 -18.84 19.00 5.89
N SER A 331 -20.15 18.97 6.15
CA SER A 331 -20.69 19.41 7.44
C SER A 331 -20.24 18.50 8.58
N LYS A 332 -20.19 17.17 8.38
CA LYS A 332 -19.68 16.24 9.40
C LYS A 332 -18.18 16.41 9.65
N LEU A 333 -17.36 16.54 8.61
CA LEU A 333 -15.92 16.78 8.75
C LEU A 333 -15.64 18.14 9.41
N LYS A 334 -16.37 19.20 9.00
CA LYS A 334 -16.26 20.51 9.64
C LYS A 334 -16.72 20.48 11.09
N LYS A 335 -17.78 19.72 11.39
CA LYS A 335 -18.25 19.50 12.76
C LYS A 335 -17.18 18.75 13.55
N LEU A 336 -16.63 17.66 13.02
CA LEU A 336 -15.53 16.93 13.63
C LEU A 336 -14.32 17.84 13.89
N SER A 337 -13.93 18.70 12.94
CA SER A 337 -12.84 19.66 13.14
C SER A 337 -13.15 20.77 14.15
N ARG A 338 -14.44 21.11 14.35
CA ARG A 338 -14.88 22.11 15.33
C ARG A 338 -14.99 21.50 16.72
N ASP A 339 -15.62 20.33 16.84
CA ASP A 339 -15.78 19.59 18.11
C ASP A 339 -14.41 19.16 18.69
N VAL A 340 -13.40 19.08 17.82
CA VAL A 340 -11.99 18.80 18.15
C VAL A 340 -11.23 20.03 18.69
N VAL A 341 -11.72 21.25 18.47
CA VAL A 341 -11.11 22.50 18.94
C VAL A 341 -12.03 23.12 20.00
N PRO A 342 -11.70 23.07 21.30
CA PRO A 342 -12.44 23.87 22.27
C PRO A 342 -12.24 25.34 21.93
N ASP A 343 -13.34 26.09 21.75
CA ASP A 343 -13.30 27.53 21.46
C ASP A 343 -12.52 28.27 22.55
N SER A 344 -11.24 28.53 22.32
CA SER A 344 -10.42 29.38 23.18
C SER A 344 -10.54 30.84 22.72
N ASN A 345 -11.27 31.61 23.52
CA ASN A 345 -11.29 33.08 23.68
C ASN A 345 -12.43 33.90 23.03
N ASN A 346 -13.27 34.41 23.94
CA ASN A 346 -13.99 35.69 23.92
C ASN A 346 -15.10 35.89 22.87
N ALA A 347 -16.16 35.08 22.95
CA ALA A 347 -17.51 35.58 22.79
C ALA A 347 -18.17 35.63 24.17
N THR A 348 -18.57 36.83 24.61
CA THR A 348 -19.40 37.05 25.80
C THR A 348 -20.60 36.10 25.76
N ILE A 349 -20.63 35.20 26.74
CA ILE A 349 -21.79 34.36 27.08
C ILE A 349 -22.86 35.32 27.63
N GLU A 350 -23.73 35.84 26.77
CA GLU A 350 -25.00 36.43 27.21
C GLU A 350 -26.11 36.52 26.15
N GLU A 351 -25.99 35.93 24.96
CA GLU A 351 -27.07 36.05 23.95
C GLU A 351 -27.38 34.78 23.12
N LEU A 352 -27.24 33.58 23.71
CA LEU A 352 -27.79 32.33 23.17
C LEU A 352 -28.23 31.36 24.29
N VAL A 353 -28.95 31.85 25.29
CA VAL A 353 -29.72 31.00 26.22
C VAL A 353 -31.19 31.28 25.96
N GLU A 354 -31.76 30.53 25.03
CA GLU A 354 -33.18 30.14 24.92
C GLU A 354 -33.37 29.45 23.56
N ASP A 355 -32.85 28.23 23.40
CA ASP A 355 -33.67 27.12 22.89
C ASP A 355 -32.92 25.78 22.94
N GLU A 356 -33.68 24.76 23.34
CA GLU A 356 -33.39 23.31 23.30
C GLU A 356 -32.21 22.78 24.13
N GLY A 357 -32.52 22.45 25.38
CA GLY A 357 -31.80 21.45 26.13
C GLY A 357 -32.06 20.07 25.55
N ASP A 358 -31.05 19.52 24.87
CA ASP A 358 -30.85 18.09 24.72
C ASP A 358 -29.45 17.76 25.22
N GLU A 359 -29.37 16.96 26.28
CA GLU A 359 -28.13 16.38 26.76
C GLU A 359 -27.50 15.57 25.62
N MET A 360 -26.43 16.11 25.02
CA MET A 360 -25.56 15.42 24.08
C MET A 360 -24.89 14.23 24.80
N GLN A 361 -25.55 13.08 24.79
CA GLN A 361 -24.86 11.81 24.94
C GLN A 361 -23.85 11.70 23.79
N ALA A 362 -22.61 11.34 24.09
CA ALA A 362 -21.61 11.03 23.07
C ALA A 362 -22.16 9.91 22.18
N GLU A 363 -22.69 10.27 21.01
CA GLU A 363 -23.10 9.32 19.98
C GLU A 363 -21.91 8.40 19.72
N SER A 364 -22.04 7.13 20.11
CA SER A 364 -21.12 6.10 19.69
C SER A 364 -21.01 6.20 18.17
N LEU A 365 -19.80 6.46 17.67
CA LEU A 365 -19.51 6.57 16.24
C LEU A 365 -20.22 5.43 15.52
N SER A 366 -21.30 5.77 14.82
CA SER A 366 -22.15 4.79 14.17
C SER A 366 -21.30 3.98 13.21
N ILE A 367 -21.41 2.65 13.25
CA ILE A 367 -20.67 1.73 12.37
C ILE A 367 -20.74 2.27 10.93
N PRO A 368 -19.60 2.45 10.24
CA PRO A 368 -19.58 3.08 8.91
C PRO A 368 -20.42 2.28 7.93
N LYS A 369 -21.30 2.97 7.19
CA LYS A 369 -22.17 2.36 6.17
C LYS A 369 -21.73 2.70 4.75
N SER A 370 -20.80 3.63 4.58
CA SER A 370 -20.26 4.03 3.28
C SER A 370 -18.74 4.08 3.32
N ALA A 371 -18.10 3.99 2.15
CA ALA A 371 -16.64 4.11 2.05
C ALA A 371 -16.16 5.49 2.51
N GLU A 372 -17.02 6.51 2.38
CA GLU A 372 -16.80 7.85 2.94
C GLU A 372 -16.82 7.84 4.47
N ASP A 373 -17.84 7.20 5.08
CA ASP A 373 -17.92 7.06 6.54
C ASP A 373 -16.74 6.24 7.07
N LEU A 374 -16.28 5.24 6.32
CA LEU A 374 -15.10 4.46 6.68
C LEU A 374 -13.85 5.33 6.71
N LEU A 375 -13.60 6.10 5.65
CA LEU A 375 -12.46 7.01 5.60
C LEU A 375 -12.53 8.05 6.73
N LEU A 376 -13.72 8.57 7.02
CA LEU A 376 -13.95 9.47 8.15
C LEU A 376 -13.67 8.81 9.49
N ALA A 377 -14.18 7.61 9.73
CA ALA A 377 -13.95 6.89 10.98
C ALA A 377 -12.46 6.63 11.19
N LEU A 378 -11.77 6.19 10.12
CA LEU A 378 -10.31 5.99 10.14
C LEU A 378 -9.53 7.28 10.40
N LEU A 379 -9.98 8.42 9.86
CA LEU A 379 -9.36 9.73 10.12
C LEU A 379 -9.73 10.27 11.51
N ALA A 380 -10.95 10.02 11.99
CA ALA A 380 -11.44 10.46 13.28
C ALA A 380 -10.72 9.75 14.42
N ASP A 381 -10.47 8.45 14.30
CA ASP A 381 -9.67 7.68 15.28
C ASP A 381 -8.25 8.24 15.44
N VAL A 382 -7.74 8.91 14.41
CA VAL A 382 -6.39 9.48 14.36
C VAL A 382 -6.38 10.88 14.94
N LEU A 383 -7.33 11.71 14.51
CA LEU A 383 -7.47 13.09 14.95
C LEU A 383 -7.93 13.15 16.41
N GLY A 384 -8.85 12.28 16.82
CA GLY A 384 -9.30 12.18 18.21
C GLY A 384 -8.19 11.78 19.18
N GLY A 385 -7.19 11.02 18.71
CA GLY A 385 -5.97 10.74 19.49
C GLY A 385 -5.03 11.94 19.62
N ALA A 386 -5.04 12.86 18.64
CA ALA A 386 -4.19 14.06 18.63
C ALA A 386 -4.78 15.21 19.47
N THR A 387 -6.08 15.17 19.78
CA THR A 387 -6.80 16.31 20.38
C THR A 387 -7.50 15.98 21.69
N ALA A 388 -7.44 14.73 22.15
CA ALA A 388 -7.84 14.41 23.52
C ALA A 388 -6.98 15.24 24.49
N PRO A 389 -7.58 15.97 25.46
CA PRO A 389 -6.82 16.75 26.43
C PRO A 389 -5.81 15.83 27.11
N ILE A 390 -4.54 16.25 27.08
CA ILE A 390 -3.39 15.51 27.62
C ILE A 390 -3.56 15.46 29.14
N SER A 391 -4.34 14.49 29.63
CA SER A 391 -4.32 14.12 31.03
C SER A 391 -3.06 13.29 31.27
N HIS A 392 -2.32 13.57 32.34
CA HIS A 392 -1.04 12.93 32.70
C HIS A 392 -1.11 11.42 33.04
N ASN A 393 -2.10 10.68 32.55
CA ASN A 393 -2.22 9.24 32.74
C ASN A 393 -1.65 8.45 31.54
N ASP A 394 -1.15 7.23 31.81
CA ASP A 394 -0.50 6.28 30.89
C ASP A 394 -1.23 5.99 29.55
N SER A 395 -2.47 6.44 29.37
CA SER A 395 -3.21 6.32 28.12
C SER A 395 -2.74 7.27 27.01
N CYS A 396 -2.08 8.38 27.36
CA CYS A 396 -1.69 9.44 26.42
C CYS A 396 -0.66 8.96 25.38
N ASP A 397 0.34 8.18 25.79
CA ASP A 397 1.40 7.69 24.91
C ASP A 397 0.87 6.77 23.80
N SER A 398 -0.19 6.01 24.11
CA SER A 398 -0.80 5.09 23.14
C SER A 398 -1.54 5.82 22.02
N ASN A 399 -2.20 6.94 22.33
CA ASN A 399 -2.93 7.75 21.36
C ASN A 399 -1.98 8.53 20.44
N ILE A 400 -0.92 9.12 21.02
CA ILE A 400 0.11 9.82 20.25
C ILE A 400 0.82 8.85 19.30
N SER A 401 1.18 7.66 19.79
CA SER A 401 1.81 6.62 18.96
C SER A 401 0.92 6.19 17.79
N ARG A 402 -0.39 6.02 18.02
CA ARG A 402 -1.37 5.74 16.96
C ARG A 402 -1.43 6.87 15.92
N ALA A 403 -1.47 8.11 16.39
CA ALA A 403 -1.53 9.28 15.51
C ALA A 403 -0.26 9.41 14.64
N ILE A 404 0.93 9.18 15.21
CA ILE A 404 2.20 9.13 14.46
C ILE A 404 2.18 8.01 13.42
N CYS A 405 1.71 6.81 13.80
CA CYS A 405 1.64 5.68 12.87
C CYS A 405 0.72 5.99 11.69
N PHE A 406 -0.42 6.62 11.93
CA PHE A 406 -1.32 6.98 10.84
C PHE A 406 -0.79 8.15 9.99
N ALA A 407 -0.08 9.11 10.58
CA ALA A 407 0.64 10.11 9.80
C ALA A 407 1.63 9.43 8.82
N ASN A 408 2.31 8.37 9.25
CA ASN A 408 3.14 7.56 8.35
C ASN A 408 2.32 6.81 7.29
N VAL A 409 1.15 6.27 7.63
CA VAL A 409 0.22 5.68 6.64
C VAL A 409 -0.15 6.69 5.55
N LEU A 410 -0.48 7.93 5.94
CA LEU A 410 -0.81 9.00 5.01
C LEU A 410 0.38 9.39 4.12
N ILE A 411 1.58 9.46 4.68
CA ILE A 411 2.82 9.69 3.91
C ILE A 411 3.01 8.56 2.89
N MET A 412 2.89 7.30 3.30
CA MET A 412 3.02 6.13 2.41
C MET A 412 1.96 6.12 1.31
N ALA A 413 0.72 6.51 1.64
CA ALA A 413 -0.36 6.63 0.67
C ALA A 413 -0.04 7.71 -0.38
N MET A 414 0.38 8.91 0.07
CA MET A 414 0.78 10.00 -0.82
C MET A 414 1.97 9.63 -1.71
N GLN A 415 3.02 9.02 -1.14
CA GLN A 415 4.18 8.57 -1.90
C GLN A 415 3.83 7.50 -2.94
N SER A 416 2.90 6.59 -2.61
CA SER A 416 2.40 5.58 -3.55
C SER A 416 1.64 6.19 -4.72
N LEU A 417 1.01 7.36 -4.52
CA LEU A 417 0.30 8.10 -5.56
C LEU A 417 1.21 9.07 -6.33
N ALA A 418 2.44 9.29 -5.87
CA ALA A 418 3.38 10.15 -6.56
C ALA A 418 3.56 9.66 -7.99
N PRO A 419 3.44 10.54 -8.99
CA PRO A 419 3.77 10.15 -10.35
C PRO A 419 5.21 9.64 -10.31
N MET A 420 5.40 8.35 -10.63
CA MET A 420 6.74 7.84 -10.90
C MET A 420 7.28 8.75 -12.01
N LYS A 421 8.14 9.71 -11.66
CA LYS A 421 8.91 10.46 -12.64
C LYS A 421 9.58 9.37 -13.45
N GLN A 422 9.09 9.13 -14.65
CA GLN A 422 9.72 8.18 -15.56
C GLN A 422 11.18 8.65 -15.61
N GLN A 423 12.07 7.86 -15.01
CA GLN A 423 13.51 7.99 -15.18
C GLN A 423 13.77 7.73 -16.67
N SER A 424 13.49 8.73 -17.50
CA SER A 424 13.71 8.71 -18.93
C SER A 424 15.16 9.01 -19.28
N HIS A 425 16.03 9.21 -18.28
CA HIS A 425 17.46 9.43 -18.43
C HIS A 425 18.29 8.55 -17.47
N ALA A 426 18.15 7.22 -17.56
CA ALA A 426 19.23 6.28 -17.25
C ALA A 426 18.84 4.90 -17.81
N GLY A 427 19.65 4.36 -18.71
CA GLY A 427 19.50 2.98 -19.16
C GLY A 427 19.78 2.02 -18.00
N GLY A 428 18.72 1.46 -17.41
CA GLY A 428 18.81 0.45 -16.36
C GLY A 428 17.48 -0.26 -16.21
N LYS A 429 17.45 -1.57 -16.53
CA LYS A 429 16.27 -2.43 -16.43
C LYS A 429 15.97 -2.73 -14.95
N HIS A 430 14.79 -2.37 -14.44
CA HIS A 430 14.03 -3.13 -13.43
C HIS A 430 12.54 -2.74 -13.49
N PRO A 431 11.62 -3.63 -13.05
CA PRO A 431 10.23 -3.60 -13.49
C PRO A 431 9.38 -2.61 -12.70
N ALA A 432 8.58 -1.84 -13.42
CA ALA A 432 7.53 -1.01 -12.87
C ALA A 432 6.30 -1.87 -12.54
N SER A 433 5.77 -1.72 -11.32
CA SER A 433 4.35 -1.92 -11.03
C SER A 433 3.79 -0.55 -10.64
N PRO A 434 2.94 0.02 -11.50
CA PRO A 434 1.54 0.20 -11.12
C PRO A 434 0.64 -0.17 -12.31
N GLY A 435 0.43 -1.47 -12.53
CA GLY A 435 -0.36 -1.98 -13.66
C GLY A 435 -1.84 -2.23 -13.37
N ALA A 436 -2.20 -2.55 -12.13
CA ALA A 436 -3.54 -3.08 -11.84
C ALA A 436 -4.63 -2.00 -11.68
N MET A 437 -4.30 -0.79 -11.17
CA MET A 437 -5.31 0.27 -10.97
C MET A 437 -5.57 1.15 -12.20
N VAL A 438 -4.73 1.08 -13.24
CA VAL A 438 -4.84 1.97 -14.42
C VAL A 438 -5.48 1.26 -15.63
N SER A 439 -5.57 -0.08 -15.62
CA SER A 439 -6.05 -0.87 -16.76
C SER A 439 -7.58 -0.84 -16.99
N MET A 440 -8.38 -0.25 -16.11
CA MET A 440 -9.86 -0.24 -16.25
C MET A 440 -10.41 1.06 -16.87
N ALA A 441 -9.55 1.90 -17.46
CA ALA A 441 -9.97 3.14 -18.13
C ALA A 441 -10.25 3.00 -19.63
N GLN A 442 -10.27 1.78 -20.18
CA GLN A 442 -10.54 1.53 -21.60
C GLN A 442 -11.51 0.36 -21.76
N GLU A 443 -12.81 0.65 -21.70
CA GLU A 443 -13.90 -0.03 -22.44
C GLU A 443 -15.26 0.35 -21.83
N ASP A 444 -15.62 1.63 -21.89
CA ASP A 444 -17.04 2.03 -22.02
C ASP A 444 -17.09 3.51 -22.40
N LYS A 445 -17.68 3.83 -23.56
CA LYS A 445 -17.71 5.19 -24.11
C LYS A 445 -18.86 6.06 -23.58
N ASP A 446 -19.78 5.50 -22.80
CA ASP A 446 -21.05 6.16 -22.44
C ASP A 446 -21.33 6.26 -20.93
N THR A 447 -20.34 5.99 -20.07
CA THR A 447 -20.46 6.27 -18.62
C THR A 447 -19.43 7.32 -18.20
N ASP A 448 -19.89 8.34 -17.47
CA ASP A 448 -19.07 9.37 -16.80
C ASP A 448 -18.13 8.70 -15.77
N TYR A 449 -17.07 8.03 -16.25
CA TYR A 449 -16.03 7.48 -15.39
C TYR A 449 -15.21 8.64 -14.78
N PRO A 450 -14.84 8.53 -13.49
CA PRO A 450 -14.06 9.57 -12.84
C PRO A 450 -12.70 9.76 -13.52
N PRO A 451 -12.07 10.94 -13.38
CA PRO A 451 -10.80 11.22 -14.03
C PRO A 451 -9.70 10.25 -13.56
N SER A 452 -8.65 10.11 -14.35
CA SER A 452 -7.45 9.30 -14.05
C SER A 452 -6.96 9.42 -12.60
N ALA A 453 -6.44 8.35 -11.99
CA ALA A 453 -5.87 8.26 -10.62
C ALA A 453 -4.95 9.42 -10.17
N GLN A 454 -4.48 10.22 -11.12
CA GLN A 454 -3.77 11.48 -10.96
C GLN A 454 -4.45 12.49 -10.01
N TRP A 455 -5.78 12.53 -9.87
CA TRP A 455 -6.42 13.53 -8.99
C TRP A 455 -6.44 13.15 -7.50
N ILE A 456 -6.21 11.87 -7.17
CA ILE A 456 -6.34 11.33 -5.81
C ILE A 456 -5.51 12.11 -4.78
N PRO A 457 -4.22 12.48 -5.05
CA PRO A 457 -3.44 13.28 -4.12
C PRO A 457 -4.07 14.63 -3.77
N CYS A 458 -4.64 15.33 -4.75
CA CYS A 458 -5.24 16.65 -4.52
C CYS A 458 -6.47 16.54 -3.62
N ALA A 459 -7.31 15.54 -3.87
CA ALA A 459 -8.49 15.28 -3.05
C ALA A 459 -8.14 14.87 -1.62
N LEU A 460 -7.12 14.02 -1.47
CA LEU A 460 -6.63 13.62 -0.17
C LEU A 460 -6.05 14.82 0.59
N MET A 461 -5.35 15.74 -0.08
CA MET A 461 -4.90 17.01 0.51
C MET A 461 -6.07 17.90 0.94
N ASP A 462 -7.08 18.08 0.10
CA ASP A 462 -8.25 18.91 0.43
C ASP A 462 -9.05 18.33 1.62
N LEU A 463 -9.02 17.01 1.80
CA LEU A 463 -9.63 16.33 2.93
C LEU A 463 -8.84 16.49 4.24
N ILE A 464 -7.52 16.24 4.18
CA ILE A 464 -6.67 16.13 5.37
C ILE A 464 -6.23 17.50 5.88
N THR A 465 -5.94 18.44 4.96
CA THR A 465 -5.33 19.73 5.32
C THR A 465 -6.20 20.56 6.26
N PRO A 466 -7.52 20.69 6.09
CA PRO A 466 -8.32 21.48 7.04
C PRO A 466 -8.31 20.86 8.44
N ALA A 467 -8.39 19.53 8.54
CA ALA A 467 -8.43 18.82 9.80
C ALA A 467 -7.07 18.85 10.53
N LEU A 468 -5.99 18.46 9.84
CA LEU A 468 -4.64 18.51 10.40
C LEU A 468 -4.17 19.95 10.62
N GLY A 469 -4.43 20.84 9.65
CA GLY A 469 -4.00 22.24 9.71
C GLY A 469 -4.62 22.97 10.89
N SER A 470 -5.92 22.77 11.15
CA SER A 470 -6.58 23.35 12.33
C SER A 470 -6.00 22.83 13.63
N ALA A 471 -5.94 21.51 13.81
CA ALA A 471 -5.42 20.89 15.02
C ALA A 471 -3.95 21.28 15.29
N LEU A 472 -3.11 21.27 14.25
CA LEU A 472 -1.71 21.67 14.35
C LEU A 472 -1.54 23.14 14.70
N THR A 473 -2.34 24.02 14.09
CA THR A 473 -2.21 25.46 14.29
C THR A 473 -2.60 25.82 15.72
N THR A 474 -3.72 25.27 16.22
CA THR A 474 -4.15 25.43 17.62
C THR A 474 -3.06 24.91 18.56
N TYR A 475 -2.59 23.67 18.36
CA TYR A 475 -1.56 23.08 19.21
C TYR A 475 -0.26 23.90 19.22
N LEU A 476 0.21 24.34 18.05
CA LEU A 476 1.44 25.12 17.95
C LEU A 476 1.31 26.52 18.58
N GLN A 477 0.12 27.11 18.56
CA GLN A 477 -0.15 28.40 19.19
C GLN A 477 -0.22 28.28 20.72
N GLU A 478 -0.93 27.27 21.22
CA GLU A 478 -1.10 27.04 22.67
C GLU A 478 0.22 26.62 23.33
N ASN A 479 1.02 25.80 22.67
CA ASN A 479 2.25 25.23 23.24
C ASN A 479 3.53 25.99 22.85
N ALA A 480 3.41 27.17 22.24
CA ALA A 480 4.56 27.99 21.84
C ALA A 480 5.40 28.46 23.04
N GLU A 481 4.79 28.58 24.22
CA GLU A 481 5.42 29.07 25.45
C GLU A 481 5.88 27.92 26.38
N GLU A 482 5.13 26.82 26.48
CA GLU A 482 5.45 25.71 27.40
C GLU A 482 6.60 24.82 26.91
N ALA A 483 6.82 24.72 25.59
CA ALA A 483 7.92 23.92 25.01
C ALA A 483 9.34 24.45 25.33
N LEU A 484 9.48 25.59 26.02
CA LEU A 484 10.78 26.14 26.44
C LEU A 484 11.49 25.31 27.51
N GLU A 485 10.75 24.70 28.43
CA GLU A 485 11.32 24.24 29.70
C GLU A 485 11.68 22.74 29.69
N ALA A 486 11.15 21.98 28.72
CA ALA A 486 11.41 20.55 28.56
C ALA A 486 12.71 20.30 27.78
N THR A 487 13.85 20.80 28.25
CA THR A 487 15.16 20.47 27.68
C THR A 487 15.61 19.09 28.15
N GLY A 488 15.29 18.03 27.41
CA GLY A 488 16.03 16.76 27.56
C GLY A 488 15.31 15.47 27.21
N ASN A 489 13.97 15.44 27.16
CA ASN A 489 13.22 14.24 26.75
C ASN A 489 12.51 14.49 25.42
N THR A 490 12.51 13.47 24.56
CA THR A 490 11.75 13.46 23.30
C THR A 490 10.26 13.48 23.62
N ASP A 491 9.69 14.68 23.72
CA ASP A 491 8.26 14.85 23.85
C ASP A 491 7.56 14.16 22.66
N PRO A 492 6.76 13.11 22.90
CA PRO A 492 6.06 12.39 21.84
C PRO A 492 5.13 13.32 21.05
N THR A 493 4.65 14.40 21.67
CA THR A 493 3.80 15.40 21.03
C THR A 493 4.55 16.21 19.97
N LEU A 494 5.83 16.54 20.22
CA LEU A 494 6.70 17.17 19.24
C LEU A 494 6.90 16.27 18.01
N SER A 495 7.02 14.96 18.24
CA SER A 495 7.16 13.96 17.17
C SER A 495 5.87 13.85 16.33
N LEU A 496 4.71 13.94 16.97
CA LEU A 496 3.42 13.99 16.29
C LEU A 496 3.26 15.24 15.42
N VAL A 497 3.58 16.41 15.96
CA VAL A 497 3.54 17.67 15.18
C VAL A 497 4.45 17.58 13.96
N GLN A 498 5.67 17.08 14.15
CA GLN A 498 6.60 16.88 13.05
C GLN A 498 6.06 15.90 12.01
N ALA A 499 5.45 14.78 12.42
CA ALA A 499 4.85 13.81 11.53
C ALA A 499 3.69 14.42 10.72
N CYS A 500 2.82 15.21 11.36
CA CYS A 500 1.71 15.87 10.70
C CYS A 500 2.19 16.96 9.70
N ILE A 501 3.22 17.75 10.02
CA ILE A 501 3.83 18.68 9.05
C ILE A 501 4.44 17.90 7.88
N GLN A 502 5.06 16.75 8.15
CA GLN A 502 5.63 15.89 7.11
C GLN A 502 4.55 15.30 6.17
N VAL A 503 3.36 14.97 6.69
CA VAL A 503 2.18 14.61 5.87
C VAL A 503 1.82 15.74 4.93
N LEU A 504 1.66 16.96 5.45
CA LEU A 504 1.30 18.14 4.65
C LEU A 504 2.36 18.45 3.59
N TYR A 505 3.65 18.36 3.94
CA TYR A 505 4.77 18.57 3.00
C TYR A 505 4.76 17.52 1.88
N THR A 506 4.66 16.24 2.25
CA THR A 506 4.66 15.14 1.28
C THR A 506 3.48 15.26 0.35
N GLY A 507 2.29 15.50 0.89
CA GLY A 507 1.08 15.65 0.12
C GLY A 507 1.09 16.88 -0.81
N THR A 508 1.61 18.02 -0.35
CA THR A 508 1.82 19.22 -1.19
C THR A 508 2.78 18.93 -2.33
N SER A 509 3.90 18.26 -2.03
CA SER A 509 4.91 17.89 -3.03
C SER A 509 4.33 16.96 -4.09
N VAL A 510 3.58 15.94 -3.67
CA VAL A 510 2.93 14.99 -4.59
C VAL A 510 1.84 15.66 -5.42
N ALA A 511 0.96 16.44 -4.79
CA ALA A 511 -0.10 17.18 -5.48
C ALA A 511 0.49 18.14 -6.51
N SER A 512 1.58 18.85 -6.19
CA SER A 512 2.26 19.77 -7.12
C SER A 512 2.86 19.07 -8.34
N ALA A 513 3.28 17.81 -8.20
CA ALA A 513 3.81 17.01 -9.30
C ALA A 513 2.71 16.56 -10.27
N VAL A 514 1.44 16.59 -9.84
CA VAL A 514 0.29 16.34 -10.70
C VAL A 514 -0.16 17.66 -11.32
N GLU A 515 0.42 18.01 -12.47
CA GLU A 515 0.25 19.29 -13.20
C GLU A 515 -1.19 19.71 -13.55
N ARG A 516 -2.22 18.90 -13.24
CA ARG A 516 -3.59 19.07 -13.73
C ARG A 516 -4.56 19.71 -12.74
N ARG A 517 -4.22 19.85 -11.46
CA ARG A 517 -5.10 20.50 -10.47
C ARG A 517 -4.30 21.23 -9.40
N THR A 518 -4.65 22.49 -9.18
CA THR A 518 -4.27 23.21 -7.97
C THR A 518 -5.18 22.76 -6.83
N THR A 519 -4.61 22.54 -5.65
CA THR A 519 -5.32 22.42 -4.37
C THR A 519 -6.25 23.60 -4.16
N SER A 520 -7.30 23.43 -3.34
CA SER A 520 -8.24 24.52 -3.07
C SER A 520 -7.53 25.73 -2.44
N ARG A 521 -8.02 26.95 -2.70
CA ARG A 521 -7.46 28.17 -2.09
C ARG A 521 -7.44 28.10 -0.57
N ASN A 522 -8.48 27.52 0.04
CA ASN A 522 -8.57 27.34 1.49
C ASN A 522 -7.52 26.35 1.99
N THR A 523 -7.30 25.26 1.27
CA THR A 523 -6.21 24.29 1.53
C THR A 523 -4.86 25.02 1.54
N ASN A 524 -4.57 25.83 0.53
CA ASN A 524 -3.31 26.56 0.46
C ASN A 524 -3.16 27.60 1.58
N LEU A 525 -4.24 28.27 2.00
CA LEU A 525 -4.21 29.19 3.14
C LEU A 525 -3.87 28.46 4.44
N TRP A 526 -4.47 27.29 4.68
CA TRP A 526 -4.14 26.44 5.83
C TRP A 526 -2.69 25.97 5.81
N LEU A 527 -2.20 25.49 4.66
CA LEU A 527 -0.80 25.06 4.52
C LEU A 527 0.17 26.20 4.82
N ILE A 528 -0.12 27.41 4.34
CA ILE A 528 0.70 28.61 4.62
C ILE A 528 0.64 28.93 6.12
N GLU A 529 -0.54 28.96 6.72
CA GLU A 529 -0.68 29.29 8.15
C GLU A 529 0.08 28.29 9.03
N THR A 530 -0.09 26.98 8.78
CA THR A 530 0.65 25.93 9.49
C THR A 530 2.15 26.04 9.27
N ALA A 531 2.62 26.38 8.06
CA ALA A 531 4.03 26.59 7.79
C ALA A 531 4.59 27.84 8.47
N VAL A 532 3.83 28.93 8.53
CA VAL A 532 4.23 30.18 9.20
C VAL A 532 4.35 29.95 10.70
N VAL A 533 3.32 29.38 11.32
CA VAL A 533 3.31 29.09 12.76
C VAL A 533 4.38 28.05 13.12
N GLY A 534 4.55 27.00 12.31
CA GLY A 534 5.60 26.00 12.51
C GLY A 534 7.01 26.57 12.36
N LEU A 535 7.24 27.51 11.43
CA LEU A 535 8.53 28.20 11.27
C LEU A 535 8.82 29.13 12.46
N GLU A 536 7.76 29.61 13.13
CA GLU A 536 7.92 30.39 14.34
C GLU A 536 8.17 29.57 15.60
N ASN A 537 8.04 28.24 15.52
CA ASN A 537 8.34 27.34 16.63
C ASN A 537 9.84 27.37 16.99
N ARG A 538 10.16 27.14 18.27
CA ARG A 538 11.55 27.14 18.75
C ARG A 538 12.28 25.83 18.50
N SER A 539 11.54 24.73 18.33
CA SER A 539 12.10 23.45 17.93
C SER A 539 12.66 23.55 16.50
N PHE A 540 13.96 23.29 16.38
CA PHE A 540 14.64 23.31 15.09
C PHE A 540 14.04 22.31 14.11
N THR A 541 13.65 21.11 14.56
CA THR A 541 13.08 20.06 13.70
C THR A 541 11.71 20.46 13.12
N ILE A 542 10.86 21.10 13.94
CA ILE A 542 9.57 21.64 13.49
C ILE A 542 9.80 22.78 12.50
N ALA A 543 10.67 23.74 12.84
CA ALA A 543 10.96 24.88 11.98
C ALA A 543 11.54 24.46 10.61
N VAL A 544 12.42 23.45 10.58
CA VAL A 544 12.94 22.87 9.33
C VAL A 544 11.83 22.17 8.53
N SER A 545 10.94 21.44 9.19
CA SER A 545 9.83 20.75 8.52
C SER A 545 8.83 21.76 7.93
N ALA A 546 8.54 22.83 8.67
CA ALA A 546 7.71 23.94 8.22
C ALA A 546 8.35 24.72 7.06
N LEU A 547 9.68 24.90 7.08
CA LEU A 547 10.43 25.48 5.96
C LEU A 547 10.31 24.64 4.69
N LYS A 548 10.43 23.30 4.81
CA LYS A 548 10.23 22.36 3.69
C LYS A 548 8.81 22.45 3.14
N LEU A 549 7.80 22.50 4.02
CA LEU A 549 6.40 22.72 3.62
C LEU A 549 6.24 24.03 2.84
N LEU A 550 6.76 25.14 3.36
CA LEU A 550 6.67 26.46 2.71
C LEU A 550 7.35 26.45 1.32
N ALA A 551 8.52 25.82 1.21
CA ALA A 551 9.21 25.66 -0.06
C ALA A 551 8.43 24.79 -1.06
N ALA A 552 7.75 23.73 -0.61
CA ALA A 552 6.88 22.92 -1.45
C ALA A 552 5.66 23.72 -1.95
N ILE A 553 5.04 24.52 -1.09
CA ILE A 553 3.94 25.42 -1.47
C ILE A 553 4.42 26.42 -2.53
N ALA A 554 5.58 27.05 -2.34
CA ALA A 554 6.17 27.96 -3.30
C ALA A 554 6.47 27.28 -4.65
N ALA A 555 7.06 26.09 -4.62
CA ALA A 555 7.37 25.32 -5.83
C ALA A 555 6.12 24.91 -6.62
N SER A 556 4.99 24.71 -5.95
CA SER A 556 3.72 24.36 -6.59
C SER A 556 3.08 25.48 -7.41
N LYS A 557 3.64 26.71 -7.38
CA LYS A 557 3.05 27.93 -7.95
C LYS A 557 1.66 28.26 -7.40
N SER A 558 1.25 27.62 -6.32
CA SER A 558 -0.02 27.89 -5.61
C SER A 558 0.05 29.14 -4.73
N LEU A 559 1.25 29.70 -4.54
CA LEU A 559 1.47 30.87 -3.71
C LEU A 559 1.17 32.14 -4.51
N THR A 560 0.08 32.83 -4.18
CA THR A 560 -0.28 34.11 -4.77
C THR A 560 0.01 35.25 -3.78
N ALA A 561 0.29 36.45 -4.30
CA ALA A 561 0.69 37.60 -3.47
C ALA A 561 -0.35 37.98 -2.40
N ASP A 562 -1.64 37.77 -2.68
CA ASP A 562 -2.74 38.02 -1.74
C ASP A 562 -2.79 37.03 -0.57
N MET A 563 -2.13 35.87 -0.67
CA MET A 563 -2.06 34.90 0.42
C MET A 563 -0.94 35.22 1.42
N LEU A 564 0.07 36.01 1.01
CA LEU A 564 1.18 36.46 1.83
C LEU A 564 0.91 37.86 2.38
N THR A 565 0.06 37.96 3.41
CA THR A 565 -0.15 39.21 4.13
C THR A 565 1.15 39.71 4.76
N GLU A 566 1.26 41.02 4.99
CA GLU A 566 2.44 41.62 5.63
C GLU A 566 2.78 40.94 6.96
N HIS A 567 1.75 40.58 7.74
CA HIS A 567 1.92 39.83 8.99
C HIS A 567 2.63 38.48 8.77
N ARG A 568 2.19 37.69 7.78
CA ARG A 568 2.81 36.40 7.44
C ARG A 568 4.23 36.56 6.91
N LEU A 569 4.48 37.57 6.08
CA LEU A 569 5.83 37.89 5.61
C LEU A 569 6.75 38.18 6.79
N ILE A 570 6.35 39.05 7.71
CA ILE A 570 7.14 39.37 8.91
C ILE A 570 7.43 38.10 9.73
N ALA A 571 6.44 37.24 9.96
CA ALA A 571 6.60 35.97 10.67
C ALA A 571 7.61 35.04 9.97
N ILE A 572 7.50 34.89 8.64
CA ILE A 572 8.44 34.09 7.83
C ILE A 572 9.86 34.63 7.99
N ARG A 573 10.04 35.95 7.85
CA ARG A 573 11.34 36.62 7.99
C ARG A 573 11.98 36.39 9.36
N ARG A 574 11.18 36.45 10.43
CA ARG A 574 11.66 36.15 11.80
C ARG A 574 12.07 34.69 11.95
N GLY A 575 11.27 33.77 11.43
CA GLY A 575 11.55 32.33 11.43
C GLY A 575 12.85 31.98 10.68
N LEU A 576 13.02 32.51 9.46
CA LEU A 576 14.24 32.35 8.66
C LEU A 576 15.48 32.90 9.37
N THR A 577 15.36 34.09 9.98
CA THR A 577 16.46 34.70 10.75
C THR A 577 16.90 33.80 11.90
N ARG A 578 15.95 33.21 12.63
CA ARG A 578 16.24 32.28 13.73
C ARG A 578 16.90 31.00 13.26
N LEU A 579 16.40 30.38 12.20
CA LEU A 579 17.01 29.18 11.61
C LEU A 579 18.46 29.44 11.17
N HIS A 580 18.71 30.59 10.53
CA HIS A 580 20.05 31.00 10.10
C HIS A 580 21.01 31.25 11.28
N GLN A 581 20.50 31.76 12.40
CA GLN A 581 21.29 32.02 13.60
C GLN A 581 21.50 30.78 14.49
N SER A 582 20.71 29.72 14.30
CA SER A 582 20.75 28.49 15.10
C SER A 582 22.15 27.87 15.13
N LYS A 583 22.57 27.43 16.32
CA LYS A 583 23.84 26.72 16.50
C LYS A 583 23.85 25.38 15.76
N GLU A 584 22.69 24.72 15.64
CA GLU A 584 22.55 23.42 14.98
C GLU A 584 22.84 23.47 13.48
N LEU A 585 22.59 24.61 12.84
CA LEU A 585 22.98 24.85 11.45
C LEU A 585 24.50 25.07 11.32
N LYS A 586 25.13 25.66 12.34
CA LYS A 586 26.56 26.02 12.36
C LYS A 586 27.46 24.85 12.74
N THR A 587 26.96 23.86 13.48
CA THR A 587 27.72 22.69 13.92
C THR A 587 27.94 21.64 12.84
N GLY A 588 27.43 21.86 11.62
CA GLY A 588 27.79 21.04 10.45
C GLY A 588 27.20 19.63 10.45
N ASN A 589 26.07 19.40 11.11
CA ASN A 589 25.30 18.17 10.91
C ASN A 589 25.00 17.99 9.42
N GLY A 590 24.97 16.76 8.92
CA GLY A 590 24.95 16.45 7.47
C GLY A 590 23.83 17.10 6.63
N MET A 591 22.76 17.61 7.26
CA MET A 591 21.69 18.36 6.59
C MET A 591 21.88 19.90 6.55
N ALA A 592 22.86 20.45 7.27
CA ALA A 592 23.08 21.90 7.36
C ALA A 592 23.26 22.61 6.00
N PRO A 593 23.99 22.04 5.01
CA PRO A 593 24.14 22.67 3.70
C PRO A 593 22.81 22.77 2.94
N GLU A 594 21.98 21.71 2.99
CA GLU A 594 20.68 21.68 2.31
C GLU A 594 19.71 22.69 2.92
N ILE A 595 19.67 22.76 4.26
CA ILE A 595 18.81 23.71 4.98
C ILE A 595 19.27 25.15 4.71
N SER A 596 20.58 25.43 4.68
CA SER A 596 21.09 26.76 4.33
C SER A 596 20.63 27.20 2.94
N VAL A 597 20.77 26.32 1.94
CA VAL A 597 20.30 26.60 0.57
C VAL A 597 18.79 26.83 0.54
N LEU A 598 18.02 26.10 1.34
CA LEU A 598 16.57 26.28 1.42
C LEU A 598 16.20 27.63 2.06
N VAL A 599 16.89 28.03 3.12
CA VAL A 599 16.72 29.33 3.77
C VAL A 599 17.02 30.46 2.79
N ASP A 600 18.12 30.37 2.05
CA ASP A 600 18.53 31.40 1.08
C ASP A 600 17.51 31.55 -0.05
N LYS A 601 17.03 30.43 -0.61
CA LYS A 601 15.97 30.44 -1.63
C LYS A 601 14.66 31.05 -1.12
N MET A 602 14.31 30.77 0.13
CA MET A 602 13.10 31.35 0.73
C MET A 602 13.28 32.84 1.02
N TRP A 603 14.50 33.29 1.31
CA TRP A 603 14.80 34.72 1.42
C TRP A 603 14.61 35.46 0.11
N GLU A 604 15.11 34.90 -0.99
CA GLU A 604 14.92 35.46 -2.34
C GLU A 604 13.45 35.54 -2.74
N LEU A 605 12.62 34.61 -2.27
CA LEU A 605 11.20 34.57 -2.58
C LEU A 605 10.35 35.57 -1.77
N VAL A 606 10.82 35.95 -0.59
CA VAL A 606 10.11 36.81 0.39
C VAL A 606 10.64 38.26 0.37
N GLY A 607 11.79 38.51 -0.25
CA GLY A 607 12.35 39.84 -0.52
C GLY A 607 11.79 40.44 -1.79
#